data_AF-A0A0F8ZTE2-F1
#
_entry.id   AF-A0A0F8ZTE2-F1
#
_cell.length_a   1.000
_cell.length_b   1.000
_cell.length_c   1.000
_cell.angle_alpha   90.00
_cell.angle_beta   90.00
_cell.angle_gamma   90.00
#
_symmetry.space_group_name_H-M   'P 1'
#
loop_
_entity.id
_entity.type
_entity.pdbx_description
1 polymer ?
#
loop_
_entity_poly.entity_id
_entity_poly.type
_entity_poly.pdbx_seq_one_letter_code
_entity_poly.pdbx_strand_id
1 'polypeptide(L)' 'MNGETVKYHKYEGSSGKISIPTSVAKSLNWGHKDDIGIIIKNIDGKQGLFLWKREKEVMHHN' A
#
# COMPACT_ATOMS: atom_id res chain seq x y z
N MET A 1 -0.54 -10.49 8.28
CA MET A 1 0.20 -10.03 9.47
C MET A 1 -0.83 -9.51 10.45
N ASN A 2 -0.91 -10.10 11.63
CA ASN A 2 -1.99 -9.86 12.59
C ASN A 2 -1.50 -8.94 13.73
N GLY A 3 -1.28 -7.65 13.43
CA GLY A 3 -0.96 -6.67 14.48
C GLY A 3 0.38 -6.87 15.20
N GLU A 4 1.30 -7.65 14.65
CA GLU A 4 2.62 -7.88 15.24
C GLU A 4 3.48 -6.61 15.20
N THR A 5 4.17 -6.32 16.30
CA THR A 5 5.10 -5.18 16.38
C THR A 5 6.38 -5.52 15.62
N VAL A 6 6.70 -4.72 14.61
CA VAL A 6 7.94 -4.83 13.83
C VAL A 6 8.81 -3.60 14.03
N LYS A 7 10.13 -3.75 13.88
CA LYS A 7 11.05 -2.61 13.96
C LYS A 7 11.08 -1.85 12.63
N TYR A 8 11.11 -0.53 12.70
CA TYR A 8 11.42 0.31 11.56
C TYR A 8 12.91 0.19 11.22
N HIS A 9 13.20 -0.10 9.95
CA HIS A 9 14.56 -0.10 9.42
C HIS A 9 14.68 1.04 8.40
N LYS A 10 15.52 2.03 8.71
CA LYS A 10 15.83 3.13 7.80
C LYS A 10 16.66 2.60 6.63
N TYR A 11 16.23 2.88 5.40
CA TYR A 11 17.04 2.67 4.19
C TYR A 11 17.75 3.97 3.82
N GLU A 12 19.00 3.88 3.35
CA GLU A 12 19.84 5.05 2.99
C GLU A 12 19.67 5.51 1.53
N GLY A 13 18.67 5.00 0.80
CA GLY A 13 18.40 5.34 -0.60
C GLY A 13 17.36 6.46 -0.78
N SER A 14 17.42 7.15 -1.93
CA SER A 14 16.44 8.18 -2.33
C SER A 14 15.09 7.63 -2.82
N SER A 15 15.01 6.32 -3.08
CA SER A 15 13.77 5.63 -3.43
C SER A 15 13.46 4.55 -2.41
N GLY A 16 12.32 4.68 -1.72
CA GLY A 16 11.80 3.67 -0.80
C GLY A 16 10.90 2.69 -1.54
N LYS A 17 11.15 1.39 -1.37
CA LYS A 17 10.23 0.34 -1.82
C LYS A 17 9.51 -0.22 -0.59
N ILE A 18 8.19 -0.30 -0.64
CA ILE A 18 7.40 -1.02 0.37
C ILE A 18 7.16 -2.43 -0.16
N SER A 19 7.74 -3.42 0.49
CA SER A 19 7.51 -4.83 0.16
C SER A 19 6.25 -5.34 0.86
N ILE A 20 5.28 -5.80 0.07
CA ILE A 20 4.05 -6.40 0.58
C ILE A 20 4.14 -7.92 0.40
N PRO A 21 3.94 -8.73 1.45
CA PRO A 21 3.92 -10.18 1.32
C PRO A 21 2.89 -10.64 0.28
N THR A 22 3.26 -11.64 -0.54
CA THR A 22 2.40 -12.14 -1.62
C THR A 22 1.02 -12.60 -1.13
N SER A 23 0.93 -13.15 0.09
CA SER A 23 -0.34 -13.55 0.70
C SER A 23 -1.27 -12.35 0.92
N VAL A 24 -0.75 -11.23 1.42
CA VAL A 24 -1.52 -10.00 1.63
C VAL A 24 -1.96 -9.40 0.29
N ALA A 25 -1.04 -9.33 -0.69
CA ALA A 25 -1.37 -8.83 -2.03
C ALA A 25 -2.50 -9.66 -2.68
N LYS A 26 -2.46 -10.99 -2.56
CA LYS A 26 -3.53 -11.87 -3.04
C LYS A 26 -4.86 -11.61 -2.34
N SER A 27 -4.86 -11.47 -1.01
CA SER A 27 -6.08 -11.18 -0.24
C SER A 27 -6.72 -9.83 -0.61
N LEU A 28 -5.92 -8.86 -1.05
CA LEU A 28 -6.39 -7.55 -1.51
C LEU A 28 -6.66 -7.51 -3.03
N ASN A 29 -6.54 -8.64 -3.74
CA ASN A 29 -6.67 -8.75 -5.20
C ASN A 29 -5.73 -7.80 -5.96
N TRP A 30 -4.49 -7.67 -5.48
CA TRP A 30 -3.43 -6.91 -6.13
C TRP A 30 -2.59 -7.83 -7.02
N GLY A 31 -2.47 -7.44 -8.29
CA GLY A 31 -1.62 -8.04 -9.29
C GLY A 31 -0.25 -7.36 -9.38
N HIS A 32 0.67 -8.01 -10.09
CA HIS A 32 1.96 -7.42 -10.41
C HIS A 32 1.77 -6.18 -11.30
N LYS A 33 2.39 -5.06 -10.93
CA LYS A 33 2.30 -3.74 -11.62
C LYS A 33 0.93 -3.06 -11.56
N ASP A 34 0.04 -3.50 -10.68
CA ASP A 34 -1.15 -2.71 -10.38
C ASP A 34 -0.75 -1.36 -9.78
N ASP A 35 -1.48 -0.32 -10.16
CA ASP A 35 -1.32 1.01 -9.59
C ASP A 35 -1.89 1.03 -8.17
N ILE A 36 -1.02 1.28 -7.19
CA ILE A 36 -1.41 1.34 -5.78
C ILE A 36 -1.35 2.78 -5.30
N GLY A 37 -2.48 3.29 -4.80
CA GLY A 37 -2.55 4.57 -4.12
C GLY A 37 -1.95 4.46 -2.72
N ILE A 38 -1.20 5.48 -2.30
CA ILE A 38 -0.61 5.56 -0.96
C ILE A 38 -0.94 6.94 -0.41
N ILE A 39 -1.50 6.99 0.80
CA ILE A 39 -1.74 8.23 1.56
C ILE A 39 -1.41 8.03 3.03
N ILE A 40 -1.04 9.12 3.70
CA ILE A 40 -0.88 9.15 5.15
C ILE A 40 -2.23 9.56 5.76
N LYS A 41 -2.75 8.76 6.68
CA LYS A 41 -4.02 9.03 7.38
C LYS A 41 -3.89 8.74 8.86
N ASN A 42 -4.74 9.40 9.66
CA ASN A 42 -4.92 9.10 11.07
C ASN A 42 -6.20 8.27 11.25
N ILE A 43 -6.09 7.10 11.89
CA ILE A 43 -7.22 6.22 12.23
C ILE A 43 -7.06 5.85 13.71
N ASP A 44 -8.09 6.07 14.52
CA ASP A 44 -8.11 5.79 15.97
C ASP A 44 -6.88 6.34 16.72
N GLY A 45 -6.53 7.59 16.42
CA GLY A 45 -5.38 8.31 17.00
C GLY A 45 -4.01 7.85 16.51
N LYS A 46 -3.94 6.89 15.57
CA LYS A 46 -2.68 6.36 15.02
C LYS A 46 -2.48 6.87 13.61
N GLN A 47 -1.31 7.42 13.32
CA GLN A 47 -0.90 7.78 11.97
C GLN A 47 -0.37 6.55 11.24
N GLY A 48 -0.84 6.31 10.01
CA GLY A 48 -0.45 5.16 9.23
C GLY A 48 -0.48 5.41 7.72
N LEU A 49 0.15 4.49 6.99
CA LEU A 49 0.03 4.42 5.55
C LEU A 49 -1.23 3.64 5.20
N PHE A 50 -2.10 4.27 4.42
CA PHE A 50 -3.26 3.62 3.84
C PHE A 50 -3.00 3.37 2.36
N LEU A 51 -3.10 2.11 1.96
CA LEU A 51 -2.86 1.65 0.60
C LEU A 51 -4.13 1.07 0.01
N TRP A 52 -4.42 1.37 -1.25
CA TRP A 52 -5.56 0.81 -1.98
C TRP A 52 -5.23 0.62 -3.45
N LYS A 53 -5.91 -0.31 -4.11
CA LYS A 53 -5.80 -0.51 -5.56
C LYS A 53 -6.47 0.68 -6.26
N ARG A 54 -5.75 1.37 -7.14
CA ARG A 54 -6.37 2.41 -7.97
C ARG A 54 -7.17 1.73 -9.07
N GLU A 55 -8.41 2.16 -9.21
CA GLU A 55 -9.20 1.84 -10.39
C GLU A 55 -8.70 2.72 -11.54
N LYS A 56 -8.48 2.12 -12.70
CA LYS A 56 -8.27 2.91 -13.91
C LYS A 56 -9.59 3.58 -14.21
N GLU A 57 -9.63 4.91 -14.17
CA GLU A 57 -10.76 5.65 -14.71
C GLU A 57 -10.94 5.19 -16.17
N VAL A 58 -11.99 4.42 -16.42
CA VAL A 58 -12.44 4.17 -17.78
C VAL A 58 -13.02 5.50 -18.23
N MET A 59 -12.21 6.30 -18.94
CA MET A 59 -12.74 7.49 -19.61
C MET A 59 -13.77 7.01 -20.63
N HIS A 60 -15.04 7.04 -20.22
CA HIS A 60 -16.16 6.93 -21.15
C HIS A 60 -16.07 8.15 -22.08
N HIS A 61 -15.54 7.94 -23.28
CA HIS A 61 -15.80 8.86 -24.38
C HIS A 61 -17.30 8.79 -24.69
N ASN A 62 -18.02 9.85 -24.35
CA ASN A 62 -19.35 10.11 -24.89
C ASN A 62 -19.23 10.66 -26.31
#